data_AF-A0A9D6APN3-F1
#
_entry.id   AF-A0A9D6APN3-F1
#
_cell.length_a   1.000
_cell.length_b   1.000
_cell.length_c   1.000
_cell.angle_alpha   90.00
_cell.angle_beta   90.00
_cell.angle_gamma   90.00
#
_symmetry.space_group_name_H-M   'P 1'
#
loop_
_entity.id
_entity.type
_entity.pdbx_description
1 polymer ?
#
loop_
_entity_poly.entity_id
_entity_poly.type
_entity_poly.pdbx_seq_one_letter_code
_entity_poly.pdbx_strand_id
1 'polypeptide(L)' 'MILRVQQGLLEEGMDASLSQLCRWFELPRRTAYYQPTKAALRVDEQLAAPIKALT' A
#
# COMPACT_ATOMS: atom_id res chain seq x y z
N MET A 1 3.44 -5.04 -2.69
CA MET A 1 3.18 -6.23 -3.55
C MET A 1 4.27 -6.42 -4.60
N ILE A 2 4.50 -5.47 -5.52
CA ILE A 2 5.57 -5.56 -6.54
C ILE A 2 6.99 -5.71 -5.94
N LEU A 3 7.24 -5.14 -4.76
CA LEU A 3 8.52 -5.30 -4.04
C LEU A 3 8.81 -6.75 -3.63
N ARG A 4 7.78 -7.55 -3.32
CA ARG A 4 7.98 -8.97 -3.00
C ARG A 4 8.40 -9.76 -4.24
N VAL A 5 7.86 -9.41 -5.40
CA VAL A 5 8.28 -10.00 -6.68
C VAL A 5 9.72 -9.63 -6.98
N GLN A 6 10.11 -8.37 -6.78
CA GLN A 6 11.50 -7.94 -6.93
C GLN A 6 12.46 -8.72 -6.03
N GLN A 7 12.07 -8.95 -4.77
CA GLN A 7 12.87 -9.73 -3.81
C GLN A 7 13.03 -11.19 -4.24
N GLY A 8 11.94 -11.86 -4.64
CA GLY A 8 12.03 -13.25 -5.13
C GLY A 8 12.88 -13.38 -6.39
N LEU A 9 12.76 -12.44 -7.33
CA LEU A 9 13.61 -12.41 -8.52
C LEU A 9 15.10 -12.21 -8.16
N LEU A 10 15.39 -11.38 -7.16
CA LEU A 10 16.75 -11.17 -6.68
C LEU A 10 17.32 -12.45 -6.04
N GLU A 11 16.51 -13.18 -5.27
CA GLU A 11 16.88 -14.49 -4.70
C GLU A 11 17.16 -15.54 -5.79
N GLU A 12 16.45 -15.46 -6.92
CA GLU A 12 16.69 -16.28 -8.12
C GLU A 12 17.88 -15.79 -8.97
N GLY A 13 18.56 -14.70 -8.57
CA GLY A 13 19.72 -14.13 -9.25
C GLY A 13 19.38 -13.17 -10.40
N MET A 14 18.11 -12.80 -10.56
CA MET A 14 17.67 -11.80 -11.53
C MET A 14 17.52 -10.43 -10.86
N ASP A 15 18.44 -9.51 -11.18
CA ASP A 15 18.30 -8.11 -10.80
C ASP A 15 17.37 -7.37 -11.78
N ALA A 16 16.13 -7.13 -11.35
CA ALA A 16 15.15 -6.35 -12.09
C ALA A 16 14.84 -5.05 -11.35
N SER A 17 14.95 -3.93 -12.06
CA SER A 17 14.53 -2.62 -11.53
C SER A 17 13.01 -2.52 -11.44
N LEU A 18 12.53 -1.68 -10.51
CA LEU A 18 11.10 -1.42 -10.35
C LEU A 18 10.44 -0.90 -11.63
N SER A 19 11.16 -0.10 -12.45
CA SER A 19 10.67 0.39 -13.74
C SER A 19 10.46 -0.74 -14.75
N GLN A 20 11.37 -1.73 -14.79
CA GLN A 20 11.23 -2.91 -15.63
C GLN A 20 10.02 -3.75 -15.20
N LEU A 21 9.89 -3.99 -13.89
CA LEU A 21 8.76 -4.73 -13.34
C LEU A 21 7.42 -4.05 -13.63
N CYS A 22 7.31 -2.74 -13.38
CA CYS A 22 6.07 -2.01 -13.67
C CYS A 22 5.69 -2.09 -15.16
N ARG A 23 6.68 -2.06 -16.07
CA ARG A 23 6.43 -2.22 -17.50
C ARG A 23 6.00 -3.63 -17.87
N TRP A 24 6.62 -4.67 -17.31
CA TRP A 24 6.26 -6.06 -17.59
C TRP A 24 4.86 -6.42 -17.12
N PHE A 25 4.46 -5.90 -15.96
CA PHE A 25 3.14 -6.15 -15.39
C PHE A 25 2.08 -5.13 -15.83
N GLU A 26 2.42 -4.21 -16.75
CA GLU A 26 1.55 -3.11 -17.20
C GLU A 26 0.93 -2.30 -16.03
N LEU A 27 1.69 -2.19 -14.94
CA LEU A 27 1.26 -1.54 -13.70
C LEU A 27 1.65 -0.06 -13.70
N PRO A 28 0.69 0.86 -13.48
CA PRO A 28 1.03 2.26 -13.25
C PRO A 28 1.94 2.41 -12.03
N ARG A 29 3.04 3.14 -12.15
CA ARG A 29 4.02 3.32 -11.06
C ARG A 29 3.40 3.83 -9.75
N ARG A 30 2.30 4.60 -9.83
CA ARG A 30 1.55 5.07 -8.67
C ARG A 30 0.98 3.93 -7.83
N THR A 31 0.53 2.83 -8.45
CA THR A 31 -0.05 1.68 -7.73
C THR A 31 1.05 0.82 -7.12
N ALA A 32 2.25 0.84 -7.69
CA ALA A 32 3.44 0.23 -7.10
C ALA A 32 3.90 0.94 -5.82
N TYR A 33 3.87 2.28 -5.80
CA TYR A 33 4.30 3.08 -4.65
C TYR A 33 3.22 3.26 -3.58
N TYR A 34 1.98 3.48 -4.01
CA TYR A 34 0.89 3.73 -3.08
C TYR A 34 0.31 2.42 -2.59
N GLN A 35 0.64 2.06 -1.36
CA GLN A 35 -0.04 0.99 -0.64
C GLN A 35 -1.18 1.60 0.18
N PRO A 36 -2.46 1.37 -0.16
CA PRO A 36 -3.56 1.82 0.65
C PRO A 36 -3.54 1.08 1.99
N THR A 37 -3.08 1.76 3.03
CA THR A 37 -3.14 1.25 4.39
C THR A 37 -4.49 1.63 4.96
N LYS A 38 -5.34 0.64 5.26
CA LYS A 38 -6.51 0.86 6.11
C LYS A 38 -6.01 1.23 7.50
N ALA A 39 -5.94 2.52 7.79
CA ALA A 39 -5.68 2.99 9.13
C ALA A 39 -6.91 2.76 10.01
N ALA A 40 -6.69 2.51 11.30
CA ALA A 40 -7.78 2.55 12.26
C ALA A 40 -8.44 3.94 12.18
N LEU A 41 -9.78 3.98 12.30
CA LEU A 41 -10.47 5.26 12.40
C LEU A 41 -9.92 6.01 13.61
N ARG A 42 -9.37 7.20 13.36
CA ARG A 42 -8.99 8.11 14.43
C ARG A 42 -10.26 8.69 15.02
N VAL A 43 -10.72 8.12 16.13
CA VAL A 43 -11.86 8.61 16.89
C VAL A 43 -11.35 9.57 17.95
N ASP A 44 -11.87 10.78 17.95
CA ASP A 44 -11.72 11.71 19.07
C ASP A 44 -12.81 11.41 20.09
N GLU A 45 -12.42 10.91 21.27
CA GLU A 45 -13.33 10.55 22.36
C GLU A 45 -14.18 11.74 22.82
N GLN A 46 -13.64 12.97 22.78
CA GLN A 46 -14.35 14.18 23.20
C GLN A 46 -15.49 14.53 22.26
N LEU A 47 -15.34 14.21 20.97
CA LEU A 47 -16.38 14.38 19.95
C LEU A 47 -17.31 13.16 19.85
N ALA A 48 -16.80 11.97 20.15
CA ALA A 48 -17.59 10.75 20.10
C ALA A 48 -18.72 10.75 21.16
N ALA A 49 -18.45 11.25 22.36
CA ALA A 49 -19.44 11.34 23.43
C ALA A 49 -20.70 12.16 23.07
N PRO A 50 -20.59 13.43 22.62
CA PRO A 50 -21.78 14.21 22.26
C PRO A 50 -22.50 13.66 21.03
N ILE A 51 -21.78 13.14 20.03
CA ILE A 51 -22.42 12.57 18.82
C ILE A 51 -23.26 11.34 19.16
N LYS A 52 -22.74 10.45 20.02
CA LYS A 52 -23.48 9.27 20.48
C LYS A 52 -24.70 9.62 21.32
N ALA A 53 -24.69 10.76 22.03
CA ALA A 53 -25.82 11.20 22.85
C ALA A 53 -26.98 11.82 22.05
N LEU A 54 -26.73 12.21 20.80
CA LEU A 54 -27.74 12.79 19.90
C LEU A 54 -28.56 11.73 19.13
N THR A 55 -28.16 10.45 19.22
CA THR A 55 -28.79 9.33 18.52
C THR A 55 -29.60 8.49 19.50
#